data_AF-A0A944JW36-F1
#
_entry.id   AF-A0A944JW36-F1
#
_cell.length_a   1.000
_cell.length_b   1.000
_cell.length_c   1.000
_cell.angle_alpha   90.00
_cell.angle_beta   90.00
_cell.angle_gamma   90.00
#
_symmetry.space_group_name_H-M   'P 1'
#
loop_
_entity.id
_entity.type
_entity.pdbx_description
1 polymer ?
#
loop_
_entity_poly.entity_id
_entity_poly.type
_entity_poly.pdbx_seq_one_letter_code
_entity_poly.pdbx_strand_id
1 'polypeptide(L)'
;MRHETRTAGGTTLAVLYADTQSAGVRTRAEELLAEHGAVLVRGLGLTDADAFHAAVTLFGDSLIDSYRGGNTPRAAVSDGVFTSTEYPARFDISLHNEMSYARSWPTRLFFGCLTAPETGGATPVCDGGALLASLPPDVRDRFASGVVYRQHLHGGFGLGKSWQATFETEDKAVVERFLEDSEAEYVWTADGGLRVAQHRPGIRHNPRTGTDTWFNQADQWHPSNLPDDEVGADAILVGEALVTSGHHREAVAALVAAGRRLNAPRPQGVRFPRLPGSPGSAFP
;
A
#
# COMPACT_ATOMS: atom_id res chain seq x y z
N MET A 1 -21.29 9.75 -20.12
CA MET A 1 -20.65 9.49 -18.80
C MET A 1 -21.55 10.03 -17.71
N ARG A 2 -21.76 9.27 -16.63
CA ARG A 2 -22.45 9.73 -15.41
C ARG A 2 -21.59 9.39 -14.20
N HIS A 3 -21.72 10.12 -13.10
CA HIS A 3 -21.03 9.76 -11.86
C HIS A 3 -21.95 9.90 -10.65
N GLU A 4 -21.64 9.15 -9.59
CA GLU A 4 -22.20 9.32 -8.25
C GLU A 4 -21.06 9.34 -7.24
N THR A 5 -21.32 9.81 -6.02
CA THR A 5 -20.37 9.75 -4.91
C THR A 5 -20.93 8.91 -3.78
N ARG A 6 -20.02 8.27 -3.03
CA ARG A 6 -20.34 7.53 -1.81
C ARG A 6 -19.38 7.98 -0.73
N THR A 7 -19.90 8.40 0.41
CA THR A 7 -19.07 8.91 1.53
C THR A 7 -19.31 8.09 2.79
N ALA A 8 -18.23 7.68 3.44
CA ALA A 8 -18.25 7.01 4.73
C ALA A 8 -16.97 7.34 5.52
N GLY A 9 -17.12 7.69 6.81
CA GLY A 9 -15.99 8.06 7.68
C GLY A 9 -15.09 9.16 7.13
N GLY A 10 -15.65 10.14 6.44
CA GLY A 10 -14.88 11.22 5.78
C GLY A 10 -14.20 10.82 4.47
N THR A 11 -14.22 9.55 4.09
CA THR A 11 -13.71 9.09 2.79
C THR A 11 -14.79 9.20 1.74
N THR A 12 -14.51 9.87 0.62
CA THR A 12 -15.43 9.95 -0.53
C THR A 12 -14.86 9.16 -1.72
N LEU A 13 -15.69 8.29 -2.29
CA LEU A 13 -15.39 7.60 -3.54
C LEU A 13 -16.31 8.14 -4.64
N ALA A 14 -15.73 8.58 -5.74
CA ALA A 14 -16.50 8.83 -6.97
C ALA A 14 -16.60 7.55 -7.80
N VAL A 15 -17.81 7.22 -8.25
CA VAL A 15 -18.05 6.11 -9.18
C VAL A 15 -18.41 6.71 -10.53
N LEU A 16 -17.49 6.59 -11.49
CA LEU A 16 -17.66 7.02 -12.87
C LEU A 16 -18.16 5.84 -13.72
N TYR A 17 -19.30 6.00 -14.36
CA TYR A 17 -19.82 5.01 -15.31
C TYR A 17 -19.47 5.41 -16.74
N ALA A 18 -18.75 4.51 -17.41
CA ALA A 18 -18.29 4.66 -18.80
C ALA A 18 -18.36 3.30 -19.50
N ASP A 19 -18.65 3.32 -20.79
CA ASP A 19 -18.83 2.16 -21.68
C ASP A 19 -17.64 1.93 -22.63
N THR A 20 -16.66 2.83 -22.61
CA THR A 20 -15.47 2.76 -23.46
C THR A 20 -14.25 3.38 -22.78
N GLN A 21 -13.07 2.97 -23.22
CA GLN A 21 -11.80 3.58 -22.83
C GLN A 21 -11.54 4.77 -23.77
N SER A 22 -11.59 6.00 -23.24
CA SER A 22 -11.39 7.21 -24.06
C SER A 22 -10.70 8.33 -23.28
N ALA A 23 -10.12 9.28 -24.01
CA ALA A 23 -9.52 10.48 -23.42
C ALA A 23 -10.52 11.28 -22.57
N GLY A 24 -11.82 11.28 -22.94
CA GLY A 24 -12.87 11.91 -22.15
C GLY A 24 -13.10 11.23 -20.80
N VAL A 25 -13.04 9.90 -20.76
CA VAL A 25 -13.13 9.12 -19.51
C VAL A 25 -11.93 9.40 -18.61
N ARG A 26 -10.73 9.43 -19.18
CA ARG A 26 -9.50 9.80 -18.46
C ARG A 26 -9.64 11.19 -17.83
N THR A 27 -9.94 12.21 -18.62
CA THR A 27 -10.08 13.60 -18.13
C THR A 27 -11.09 13.68 -17.00
N ARG A 28 -12.27 13.05 -17.17
CA ARG A 28 -13.29 13.07 -16.11
C ARG A 28 -12.87 12.31 -14.85
N ALA A 29 -12.14 11.20 -15.00
CA ALA A 29 -11.58 10.47 -13.86
C ALA A 29 -10.51 11.30 -13.13
N GLU A 30 -9.66 12.04 -13.84
CA GLU A 30 -8.66 12.91 -13.20
C GLU A 30 -9.28 14.07 -12.43
N GLU A 31 -10.35 14.69 -12.95
CA GLU A 31 -11.12 15.71 -12.23
C GLU A 31 -11.68 15.16 -10.91
N LEU A 32 -12.37 14.02 -10.99
CA LEU A 32 -12.95 13.35 -9.83
C LEU A 32 -11.88 12.89 -8.83
N LEU A 33 -10.72 12.46 -9.32
CA LEU A 33 -9.60 12.04 -8.48
C LEU A 33 -8.97 13.23 -7.76
N ALA A 34 -8.85 14.38 -8.43
CA ALA A 34 -8.38 15.60 -7.80
C ALA A 34 -9.34 16.11 -6.72
N GLU A 35 -10.65 15.92 -6.91
CA GLU A 35 -11.68 16.34 -5.96
C GLU A 35 -11.85 15.40 -4.76
N HIS A 36 -11.82 14.08 -5.00
CA HIS A 36 -12.22 13.08 -3.99
C HIS A 36 -11.09 12.14 -3.55
N GLY A 37 -9.93 12.16 -4.19
CA GLY A 37 -8.79 11.29 -3.86
C GLY A 37 -8.93 9.83 -4.29
N ALA A 38 -10.14 9.34 -4.59
CA ALA A 38 -10.38 8.01 -5.14
C ALA A 38 -11.50 7.98 -6.19
N VAL A 39 -11.29 7.24 -7.28
CA VAL A 39 -12.26 7.05 -8.36
C VAL A 39 -12.37 5.58 -8.73
N LEU A 40 -13.60 5.10 -8.86
CA LEU A 40 -13.92 3.80 -9.45
C LEU A 40 -14.53 4.03 -10.83
N VAL A 41 -13.86 3.55 -11.89
CA VAL A 41 -14.44 3.55 -13.24
C VAL A 41 -15.12 2.20 -13.50
N ARG A 42 -16.43 2.20 -13.75
CA ARG A 42 -17.23 1.00 -14.04
C ARG A 42 -17.70 0.98 -15.49
N GLY A 43 -17.67 -0.20 -16.10
CA GLY A 43 -18.21 -0.48 -17.44
C GLY A 43 -17.20 -0.49 -18.58
N LEU A 44 -15.89 -0.41 -18.28
CA LEU A 44 -14.83 -0.40 -19.29
C LEU A 44 -14.61 -1.74 -20.03
N GLY A 45 -15.33 -2.80 -19.65
CA GLY A 45 -15.24 -4.10 -20.32
C GLY A 45 -13.86 -4.76 -20.22
N LEU A 46 -13.11 -4.55 -19.12
CA LEU A 46 -11.79 -5.15 -18.94
C LEU A 46 -11.90 -6.68 -18.85
N THR A 47 -11.29 -7.38 -19.80
CA THR A 47 -11.34 -8.85 -19.91
C THR A 47 -10.06 -9.54 -19.46
N ASP A 48 -8.92 -8.84 -19.53
CA ASP A 48 -7.59 -9.41 -19.31
C ASP A 48 -6.59 -8.31 -18.87
N ALA A 49 -5.35 -8.72 -18.62
CA ALA A 49 -4.28 -7.84 -18.17
C ALA A 49 -3.89 -6.80 -19.24
N ASP A 50 -3.98 -7.13 -20.52
CA ASP A 50 -3.64 -6.21 -21.62
C ASP A 50 -4.67 -5.09 -21.75
N ALA A 51 -5.96 -5.43 -21.64
CA ALA A 51 -7.05 -4.46 -21.60
C ALA A 51 -6.93 -3.53 -20.38
N PHE A 52 -6.49 -4.06 -19.23
CA PHE A 52 -6.22 -3.25 -18.05
C PHE A 52 -5.00 -2.34 -18.24
N HIS A 53 -3.89 -2.88 -18.76
CA HIS A 53 -2.69 -2.10 -19.07
C HIS A 53 -3.02 -0.95 -20.02
N ALA A 54 -3.74 -1.20 -21.12
CA ALA A 54 -4.18 -0.17 -22.06
C ALA A 54 -5.01 0.92 -21.38
N ALA A 55 -5.94 0.54 -20.49
CA ALA A 55 -6.76 1.49 -19.76
C ALA A 55 -5.95 2.38 -18.81
N VAL A 56 -4.94 1.82 -18.14
CA VAL A 56 -4.06 2.56 -17.22
C VAL A 56 -3.11 3.47 -18.01
N THR A 57 -2.54 2.99 -19.11
CA THR A 57 -1.61 3.75 -19.96
C THR A 57 -2.25 5.02 -20.54
N LEU A 58 -3.58 5.06 -20.69
CA LEU A 58 -4.29 6.30 -21.05
C LEU A 58 -4.03 7.45 -20.07
N PHE A 59 -3.80 7.17 -18.78
CA PHE A 59 -3.52 8.20 -17.77
C PHE A 59 -2.14 8.85 -17.95
N GLY A 60 -1.25 8.25 -18.76
CA GLY A 60 -0.01 8.89 -19.23
C GLY A 60 1.10 9.01 -18.20
N ASP A 61 0.91 8.49 -17.00
CA ASP A 61 1.96 8.40 -15.98
C ASP A 61 2.90 7.22 -16.29
N SER A 62 4.20 7.40 -16.06
CA SER A 62 5.15 6.29 -16.11
C SER A 62 4.76 5.24 -15.06
N LEU A 63 4.56 4.00 -15.52
CA LEU A 63 4.39 2.86 -14.62
C LEU A 63 5.73 2.59 -13.92
N ILE A 64 5.66 2.15 -12.66
CA ILE A 64 6.83 1.65 -11.93
C ILE A 64 7.39 0.44 -12.69
N ASP A 65 8.66 0.52 -13.05
CA ASP A 65 9.41 -0.50 -13.80
C ASP A 65 9.96 -1.61 -12.89
N SER A 66 10.04 -1.35 -11.58
CA SER A 66 10.50 -2.31 -10.59
C SER A 66 9.89 -2.05 -9.20
N TYR A 67 9.68 -3.12 -8.43
CA TYR A 67 9.31 -3.08 -7.00
C TYR A 67 10.54 -3.23 -6.09
N ARG A 68 11.72 -2.76 -6.54
CA ARG A 68 12.97 -2.72 -5.76
C ARG A 68 12.76 -2.10 -4.39
N GLY A 69 13.22 -2.79 -3.35
CA GLY A 69 13.01 -2.39 -1.95
C GLY A 69 11.60 -2.67 -1.42
N GLY A 70 10.77 -3.39 -2.19
CA GLY A 70 9.41 -3.78 -1.82
C GLY A 70 9.35 -4.83 -0.70
N ASN A 71 8.38 -4.69 0.22
CA ASN A 71 8.31 -5.54 1.41
C ASN A 71 7.68 -6.91 1.12
N THR A 72 6.75 -7.01 0.17
CA THR A 72 6.11 -8.29 -0.21
C THR A 72 6.57 -8.75 -1.60
N PRO A 73 6.60 -10.05 -1.91
CA PRO A 73 6.79 -10.53 -3.28
C PRO A 73 5.66 -10.01 -4.18
N ARG A 74 5.97 -9.73 -5.46
CA ARG A 74 4.99 -9.49 -6.51
C ARG A 74 5.46 -10.19 -7.78
N ALA A 75 4.55 -10.89 -8.46
CA ALA A 75 4.84 -11.45 -9.77
C ALA A 75 4.45 -10.43 -10.84
N ALA A 76 5.36 -10.13 -11.77
CA ALA A 76 5.02 -9.36 -12.96
C ALA A 76 4.11 -10.21 -13.86
N VAL A 77 2.98 -9.65 -14.27
CA VAL A 77 2.03 -10.29 -15.21
C VAL A 77 2.26 -9.76 -16.63
N SER A 78 2.49 -8.46 -16.75
CA SER A 78 2.90 -7.74 -17.97
C SER A 78 3.57 -6.42 -17.60
N ASP A 79 4.05 -5.64 -18.57
CA ASP A 79 4.80 -4.41 -18.32
C ASP A 79 4.03 -3.43 -17.41
N GLY A 80 4.57 -3.17 -16.21
CA GLY A 80 3.95 -2.31 -15.20
C GLY A 80 2.67 -2.86 -14.56
N VAL A 81 2.30 -4.12 -14.83
CA VAL A 81 1.18 -4.83 -14.19
C VAL A 81 1.73 -5.95 -13.33
N PHE A 82 1.42 -5.86 -12.03
CA PHE A 82 1.84 -6.84 -11.04
C PHE A 82 0.61 -7.51 -10.43
N THR A 83 0.74 -8.78 -10.03
CA THR A 83 -0.24 -9.40 -9.14
C THR A 83 -0.30 -8.62 -7.82
N SER A 84 -1.48 -8.53 -7.20
CA SER A 84 -1.58 -8.03 -5.83
C SER A 84 -0.81 -8.94 -4.88
N THR A 85 -0.42 -8.42 -3.71
CA THR A 85 0.24 -9.20 -2.65
C THR A 85 -0.41 -10.58 -2.49
N GLU A 86 0.39 -11.62 -2.65
CA GLU A 86 0.00 -13.00 -2.37
C GLU A 86 -0.12 -13.16 -0.85
N TYR A 87 -1.31 -12.87 -0.33
CA TYR A 87 -1.65 -13.03 1.09
C TYR A 87 -2.78 -14.06 1.20
N PRO A 88 -2.77 -14.98 2.18
CA PRO A 88 -3.82 -15.98 2.29
C PRO A 88 -5.20 -15.32 2.39
N ALA A 89 -6.16 -15.78 1.59
CA ALA A 89 -7.49 -15.16 1.45
C ALA A 89 -8.30 -15.04 2.76
N ARG A 90 -7.90 -15.77 3.81
CA ARG A 90 -8.53 -15.75 5.14
C ARG A 90 -8.14 -14.54 5.99
N PHE A 91 -7.12 -13.79 5.59
CA PHE A 91 -6.59 -12.68 6.38
C PHE A 91 -6.92 -11.32 5.77
N ASP A 92 -7.18 -10.35 6.65
CA ASP A 92 -7.36 -8.96 6.26
C ASP A 92 -6.00 -8.26 6.12
N ILE A 93 -5.82 -7.55 5.01
CA ILE A 93 -4.69 -6.64 4.84
C ILE A 93 -5.08 -5.31 5.49
N SER A 94 -4.25 -4.81 6.41
CA SER A 94 -4.53 -3.53 7.10
C SER A 94 -4.46 -2.34 6.15
N LEU A 95 -5.11 -1.24 6.51
CA LEU A 95 -5.06 0.00 5.73
C LEU A 95 -3.65 0.58 5.76
N HIS A 96 -3.11 0.89 4.60
CA HIS A 96 -1.72 1.30 4.47
C HIS A 96 -1.52 2.18 3.22
N ASN A 97 -0.47 3.01 3.23
CA ASN A 97 -0.06 3.81 2.08
C ASN A 97 1.08 3.07 1.35
N GLU A 98 0.85 2.64 0.10
CA GLU A 98 1.83 1.84 -0.65
C GLU A 98 3.24 2.45 -0.61
N MET A 99 4.23 1.62 -0.25
CA MET A 99 5.63 2.01 -0.14
C MET A 99 5.92 3.24 0.76
N SER A 100 5.11 3.53 1.78
CA SER A 100 5.36 4.72 2.63
C SER A 100 6.69 4.69 3.40
N TYR A 101 7.29 3.50 3.53
CA TYR A 101 8.61 3.30 4.12
C TYR A 101 9.76 3.66 3.16
N ALA A 102 9.50 3.74 1.85
CA ALA A 102 10.50 4.05 0.83
C ALA A 102 10.74 5.57 0.70
N ARG A 103 11.89 5.94 0.13
CA ARG A 103 12.22 7.34 -0.17
C ARG A 103 11.32 7.94 -1.25
N SER A 104 11.01 7.14 -2.27
CA SER A 104 10.12 7.46 -3.37
C SER A 104 8.95 6.47 -3.34
N TRP A 105 7.74 6.97 -3.53
CA TRP A 105 6.51 6.20 -3.49
C TRP A 105 5.62 6.56 -4.67
N PRO A 106 4.71 5.66 -5.10
CA PRO A 106 3.78 5.96 -6.18
C PRO A 106 2.81 7.07 -5.76
N THR A 107 2.59 8.06 -6.63
CA THR A 107 1.62 9.13 -6.40
C THR A 107 0.20 8.71 -6.76
N ARG A 108 0.05 7.61 -7.51
CA ARG A 108 -1.21 7.02 -7.97
C ARG A 108 -1.11 5.50 -7.95
N LEU A 109 -2.23 4.84 -7.67
CA LEU A 109 -2.36 3.38 -7.74
C LEU A 109 -3.60 3.03 -8.55
N PHE A 110 -3.46 2.00 -9.39
CA PHE A 110 -4.54 1.48 -10.20
C PHE A 110 -4.82 0.04 -9.79
N PHE A 111 -6.09 -0.28 -9.60
CA PHE A 111 -6.55 -1.65 -9.33
C PHE A 111 -7.50 -2.10 -10.44
N GLY A 112 -7.23 -3.28 -10.99
CA GLY A 112 -8.09 -3.95 -11.96
C GLY A 112 -8.74 -5.19 -11.35
N CYS A 113 -10.04 -5.40 -11.60
CA CYS A 113 -10.74 -6.62 -11.22
C CYS A 113 -11.05 -7.45 -12.47
N LEU A 114 -10.13 -8.36 -12.82
CA LEU A 114 -10.33 -9.28 -13.94
C LEU A 114 -11.27 -10.44 -13.54
N THR A 115 -11.05 -10.99 -12.35
CA THR A 115 -11.90 -12.03 -11.75
C THR A 115 -12.48 -11.52 -10.45
N ALA A 116 -13.81 -11.50 -10.37
CA ALA A 116 -14.50 -11.12 -9.15
C ALA A 116 -14.52 -12.28 -8.14
N PRO A 117 -14.33 -12.02 -6.84
CA PRO A 117 -14.49 -13.02 -5.79
C PRO A 117 -15.96 -13.38 -5.63
N GLU A 118 -16.23 -14.63 -5.24
CA GLU A 118 -17.60 -15.09 -4.95
C GLU A 118 -18.21 -14.35 -3.75
N THR A 119 -17.40 -14.13 -2.72
CA THR A 119 -17.75 -13.36 -1.52
C THR A 119 -16.53 -12.60 -1.01
N GLY A 120 -16.75 -11.49 -0.28
CA GLY A 120 -15.64 -10.71 0.29
C GLY A 120 -14.75 -10.05 -0.77
N GLY A 121 -13.44 -10.02 -0.53
CA GLY A 121 -12.42 -9.54 -1.47
C GLY A 121 -12.49 -8.05 -1.83
N ALA A 122 -13.28 -7.25 -1.12
CA ALA A 122 -13.29 -5.81 -1.30
C ALA A 122 -11.92 -5.21 -0.96
N THR A 123 -11.46 -4.23 -1.74
CA THR A 123 -10.25 -3.45 -1.42
C THR A 123 -10.69 -2.13 -0.76
N PRO A 124 -10.78 -2.01 0.58
CA PRO A 124 -11.22 -0.77 1.20
C PRO A 124 -10.25 0.38 0.90
N VAL A 125 -10.79 1.58 0.73
CA VAL A 125 -9.99 2.83 0.68
C VAL A 125 -10.40 3.75 1.82
N CYS A 126 -9.44 4.55 2.28
CA CYS A 126 -9.61 5.50 3.36
C CYS A 126 -8.87 6.80 3.02
N ASP A 127 -9.49 7.95 3.27
CA ASP A 127 -8.85 9.26 3.20
C ASP A 127 -7.88 9.45 4.37
N GLY A 128 -6.60 9.66 4.07
CA GLY A 128 -5.55 9.78 5.08
C GLY A 128 -5.69 11.02 5.98
N GLY A 129 -6.33 12.08 5.52
CA GLY A 129 -6.63 13.27 6.33
C GLY A 129 -7.81 13.03 7.27
N ALA A 130 -8.87 12.38 6.79
CA ALA A 130 -10.00 11.96 7.61
C ALA A 130 -9.55 10.97 8.70
N LEU A 131 -8.69 10.01 8.33
CA LEU A 131 -8.05 9.09 9.27
C LEU A 131 -7.27 9.85 10.33
N LEU A 132 -6.37 10.75 9.92
CA LEU A 132 -5.57 11.55 10.85
C LEU A 132 -6.45 12.36 11.81
N ALA A 133 -7.53 12.98 11.32
CA ALA A 133 -8.45 13.75 12.15
C ALA A 133 -9.22 12.89 13.17
N SER A 134 -9.47 11.62 12.85
CA SER A 134 -10.17 10.67 13.71
C SER A 134 -9.31 10.11 14.86
N LEU A 135 -7.99 10.19 14.74
CA LEU A 135 -7.07 9.62 15.72
C LEU A 135 -7.02 10.44 17.02
N PRO A 136 -6.89 9.77 18.19
CA PRO A 136 -6.63 10.44 19.45
C PRO A 136 -5.40 11.36 19.37
N PRO A 137 -5.42 12.55 20.01
CA PRO A 137 -4.30 13.49 19.96
C PRO A 137 -2.95 12.88 20.36
N ASP A 138 -2.93 12.07 21.42
CA ASP A 138 -1.73 11.41 21.91
C ASP A 138 -1.12 10.42 20.90
N VAL A 139 -1.95 9.75 20.09
CA VAL A 139 -1.48 8.91 18.98
C VAL A 139 -0.83 9.78 17.92
N ARG A 140 -1.45 10.90 17.52
CA ARG A 140 -0.88 11.80 16.51
C ARG A 140 0.46 12.38 16.94
N ASP A 141 0.54 12.84 18.19
CA ASP A 141 1.75 13.45 18.76
C ASP A 141 2.92 12.46 18.79
N ARG A 142 2.65 11.18 19.12
CA ARG A 142 3.68 10.13 19.12
C ARG A 142 4.27 9.91 17.73
N PHE A 143 3.47 10.02 16.67
CA PHE A 143 3.88 9.79 15.29
C PHE A 143 4.39 11.05 14.57
N ALA A 144 4.25 12.24 15.17
CA ALA A 144 4.70 13.50 14.60
C ALA A 144 6.22 13.53 14.35
N SER A 145 7.01 12.81 15.16
CA SER A 145 8.47 12.69 15.02
C SER A 145 8.91 11.62 14.02
N GLY A 146 7.98 10.93 13.37
CA GLY A 146 8.27 9.91 12.36
C GLY A 146 8.29 8.47 12.86
N VAL A 147 8.55 7.58 11.92
CA VAL A 147 8.61 6.12 12.07
C VAL A 147 9.94 5.64 11.48
N VAL A 148 10.61 4.74 12.18
CA VAL A 148 11.80 4.02 11.69
C VAL A 148 11.38 2.63 11.27
N TYR A 149 11.55 2.31 10.00
CA TYR A 149 11.33 0.97 9.45
C TYR A 149 12.65 0.22 9.39
N ARG A 150 12.71 -0.96 10.00
CA ARG A 150 13.91 -1.79 10.06
C ARG A 150 13.69 -3.08 9.30
N GLN A 151 14.65 -3.48 8.46
CA GLN A 151 14.60 -4.75 7.75
C GLN A 151 15.85 -5.57 8.06
N HIS A 152 15.67 -6.87 8.25
CA HIS A 152 16.75 -7.83 8.38
C HIS A 152 16.67 -8.80 7.21
N LEU A 153 17.67 -8.77 6.34
CA LEU A 153 17.70 -9.50 5.08
C LEU A 153 18.84 -10.52 5.13
N HIS A 154 18.57 -11.79 4.85
CA HIS A 154 19.61 -12.82 4.88
C HIS A 154 20.47 -12.80 3.60
N GLY A 155 21.67 -13.40 3.66
CA GLY A 155 22.62 -13.44 2.52
C GLY A 155 22.45 -14.60 1.55
N GLY A 156 21.35 -15.36 1.65
CA GLY A 156 21.11 -16.59 0.88
C GLY A 156 20.60 -17.77 1.71
N PHE A 157 20.81 -17.75 3.03
CA PHE A 157 20.25 -18.74 3.95
C PHE A 157 19.68 -18.06 5.20
N GLY A 158 18.42 -18.31 5.54
CA GLY A 158 17.74 -17.69 6.66
C GLY A 158 16.22 -17.63 6.47
N LEU A 159 15.51 -17.21 7.52
CA LEU A 159 14.10 -16.82 7.42
C LEU A 159 14.04 -15.39 6.87
N GLY A 160 12.98 -15.06 6.14
CA GLY A 160 12.85 -13.72 5.56
C GLY A 160 13.08 -13.69 4.06
N LYS A 161 13.21 -12.47 3.54
CA LYS A 161 13.74 -12.21 2.20
C LYS A 161 15.26 -12.10 2.26
N SER A 162 15.93 -12.53 1.19
CA SER A 162 17.34 -12.21 1.00
C SER A 162 17.50 -10.77 0.54
N TRP A 163 18.67 -10.17 0.77
CA TRP A 163 18.95 -8.84 0.23
C TRP A 163 19.01 -8.91 -1.30
N GLN A 164 19.48 -10.02 -1.87
CA GLN A 164 19.53 -10.22 -3.32
C GLN A 164 18.15 -10.19 -3.97
N ALA A 165 17.17 -10.88 -3.37
CA ALA A 165 15.80 -10.86 -3.85
C ALA A 165 15.15 -9.48 -3.65
N THR A 166 15.53 -8.75 -2.61
CA THR A 166 14.95 -7.44 -2.28
C THR A 166 15.44 -6.34 -3.23
N PHE A 167 16.72 -6.38 -3.60
CA PHE A 167 17.36 -5.38 -4.47
C PHE A 167 17.56 -5.88 -5.91
N GLU A 168 17.14 -7.12 -6.21
CA GLU A 168 17.22 -7.76 -7.52
C GLU A 168 18.66 -7.78 -8.09
N THR A 169 19.65 -8.02 -7.24
CA THR A 169 21.08 -7.99 -7.59
C THR A 169 21.94 -8.84 -6.66
N GLU A 170 23.08 -9.31 -7.16
CA GLU A 170 24.13 -9.99 -6.39
C GLU A 170 25.30 -9.05 -6.04
N ASP A 171 25.25 -7.78 -6.46
CA ASP A 171 26.32 -6.80 -6.23
C ASP A 171 25.99 -5.88 -5.04
N LYS A 172 26.78 -6.00 -3.97
CA LYS A 172 26.66 -5.17 -2.77
C LYS A 172 26.83 -3.67 -3.07
N ALA A 173 27.70 -3.30 -3.99
CA ALA A 173 27.92 -1.90 -4.32
C ALA A 173 26.69 -1.26 -4.98
N VAL A 174 25.88 -2.04 -5.71
CA VAL A 174 24.58 -1.58 -6.23
C VAL A 174 23.60 -1.32 -5.09
N VAL A 175 23.57 -2.21 -4.09
CA VAL A 175 22.72 -2.08 -2.90
C VAL A 175 23.11 -0.86 -2.05
N GLU A 176 24.40 -0.68 -1.80
CA GLU A 176 24.94 0.44 -1.02
C GLU A 176 24.54 1.79 -1.63
N ARG A 177 24.73 1.96 -2.95
CA ARG A 177 24.29 3.18 -3.65
C ARG A 177 22.80 3.43 -3.53
N PHE A 178 21.98 2.38 -3.71
CA PHE A 178 20.52 2.50 -3.56
C PHE A 178 20.14 2.95 -2.14
N LEU A 179 20.80 2.38 -1.13
CA LEU A 179 20.52 2.70 0.28
C LEU A 179 20.95 4.14 0.62
N GLU A 180 22.10 4.57 0.12
CA GLU A 180 22.60 5.94 0.25
C GLU A 180 21.65 6.96 -0.41
N ASP A 181 21.23 6.71 -1.66
CA ASP A 181 20.26 7.55 -2.38
C ASP A 181 18.90 7.60 -1.66
N SER A 182 18.55 6.53 -0.94
CA SER A 182 17.33 6.45 -0.15
C SER A 182 17.43 7.07 1.25
N GLU A 183 18.61 7.58 1.62
CA GLU A 183 18.95 8.06 2.97
C GLU A 183 18.63 7.00 4.05
N ALA A 184 19.02 5.75 3.79
CA ALA A 184 18.88 4.65 4.74
C ALA A 184 20.18 4.42 5.52
N GLU A 185 20.05 4.07 6.79
CA GLU A 185 21.15 3.52 7.57
C GLU A 185 21.26 2.02 7.30
N TYR A 186 22.47 1.49 7.13
CA TYR A 186 22.63 0.07 6.88
C TYR A 186 23.94 -0.51 7.43
N VAL A 187 23.91 -1.81 7.73
CA VAL A 187 25.07 -2.58 8.20
C VAL A 187 25.05 -3.97 7.58
N TRP A 188 26.15 -4.34 6.91
CA TRP A 188 26.40 -5.73 6.52
C TRP A 188 26.76 -6.57 7.74
N THR A 189 26.11 -7.73 7.85
CA THR A 189 26.31 -8.67 8.95
C THR A 189 27.44 -9.66 8.64
N ALA A 190 28.03 -10.25 9.68
CA ALA A 190 29.16 -11.19 9.54
C ALA A 190 28.78 -12.48 8.79
N ASP A 191 27.51 -12.88 8.86
CA ASP A 191 26.92 -14.02 8.15
C ASP A 191 26.47 -13.67 6.71
N GLY A 192 26.81 -12.47 6.22
CA GLY A 192 26.58 -12.07 4.83
C GLY A 192 25.19 -11.52 4.55
N GLY A 193 24.34 -11.37 5.57
CA GLY A 193 23.07 -10.63 5.50
C GLY A 193 23.25 -9.11 5.62
N LEU A 194 22.13 -8.39 5.60
CA LEU A 194 22.04 -6.93 5.61
C LEU A 194 20.97 -6.47 6.60
N ARG A 195 21.30 -5.46 7.40
CA ARG A 195 20.34 -4.73 8.23
C ARG A 195 20.17 -3.33 7.67
N VAL A 196 18.92 -2.90 7.52
CA VAL A 196 18.55 -1.58 7.00
C VAL A 196 17.63 -0.88 8.00
N ALA A 197 17.79 0.42 8.20
CA ALA A 197 16.88 1.27 8.93
C ALA A 197 16.55 2.53 8.11
N GLN A 198 15.26 2.84 7.96
CA GLN A 198 14.75 3.98 7.19
C GLN A 198 13.86 4.84 8.08
N HIS A 199 14.29 6.08 8.36
CA HIS A 199 13.44 7.07 9.01
C HIS A 199 12.52 7.74 7.99
N ARG A 200 11.21 7.77 8.28
CA ARG A 200 10.19 8.41 7.45
C ARG A 200 9.22 9.20 8.31
N PRO A 201 8.63 10.31 7.79
CA PRO A 201 7.54 10.99 8.48
C PRO A 201 6.36 10.06 8.74
N GLY A 202 5.73 10.16 9.91
CA GLY A 202 4.49 9.44 10.24
C GLY A 202 3.26 10.16 9.68
N ILE A 203 3.37 11.48 9.54
CA ILE A 203 2.37 12.39 8.97
C ILE A 203 3.07 13.15 7.84
N ARG A 204 2.40 13.29 6.71
CA ARG A 204 2.93 14.06 5.56
C ARG A 204 1.98 15.16 5.17
N HIS A 205 2.54 16.31 4.80
CA HIS A 205 1.79 17.38 4.18
C HIS A 205 1.52 17.06 2.71
N ASN A 206 0.26 17.09 2.28
CA ASN A 206 -0.09 16.93 0.88
C ASN A 206 -0.05 18.30 0.18
N PRO A 207 0.92 18.56 -0.71
CA PRO A 207 1.08 19.87 -1.34
C PRO A 207 -0.07 20.22 -2.31
N ARG A 208 -0.85 19.23 -2.77
CA ARG A 208 -2.00 19.47 -3.66
C ARG A 208 -3.23 19.96 -2.91
N THR A 209 -3.48 19.41 -1.72
CA THR A 209 -4.66 19.73 -0.91
C THR A 209 -4.35 20.73 0.20
N GLY A 210 -3.08 20.92 0.55
CA GLY A 210 -2.64 21.75 1.67
C GLY A 210 -2.98 21.15 3.04
N THR A 211 -3.29 19.85 3.10
CA THR A 211 -3.70 19.15 4.33
C THR A 211 -2.68 18.10 4.74
N ASP A 212 -2.56 17.88 6.05
CA ASP A 212 -1.76 16.80 6.58
C ASP A 212 -2.50 15.47 6.49
N THR A 213 -1.78 14.41 6.15
CA THR A 213 -2.32 13.06 5.96
C THR A 213 -1.57 12.04 6.81
N TRP A 214 -2.31 11.07 7.33
CA TRP A 214 -1.74 9.87 7.92
C TRP A 214 -1.04 9.06 6.81
N PHE A 215 0.29 9.16 6.75
CA PHE A 215 1.11 8.56 5.70
C PHE A 215 2.22 7.71 6.29
N ASN A 216 1.85 6.52 6.75
CA ASN A 216 2.77 5.49 7.20
C ASN A 216 2.10 4.10 7.08
N GLN A 217 2.85 3.04 7.40
CA GLN A 217 2.37 1.66 7.52
C GLN A 217 2.88 1.01 8.82
N ALA A 218 2.98 1.79 9.90
CA ALA A 218 3.62 1.31 11.13
C ALA A 218 2.88 0.13 11.77
N ASP A 219 1.55 0.08 11.64
CA ASP A 219 0.72 -1.04 12.09
C ASP A 219 1.03 -2.33 11.32
N GLN A 220 1.28 -2.25 10.02
CA GLN A 220 1.59 -3.42 9.19
C GLN A 220 2.97 -4.02 9.49
N TRP A 221 3.92 -3.19 9.93
CA TRP A 221 5.30 -3.56 10.24
C TRP A 221 5.55 -3.84 11.73
N HIS A 222 4.52 -3.79 12.58
CA HIS A 222 4.68 -4.00 14.01
C HIS A 222 4.20 -5.40 14.42
N PRO A 223 4.97 -6.16 15.23
CA PRO A 223 4.61 -7.53 15.61
C PRO A 223 3.26 -7.67 16.32
N SER A 224 2.74 -6.61 16.94
CA SER A 224 1.42 -6.65 17.60
C SER A 224 0.24 -6.79 16.63
N ASN A 225 0.48 -6.69 15.31
CA ASN A 225 -0.53 -6.89 14.30
C ASN A 225 -0.48 -8.30 13.67
N LEU A 226 0.52 -9.11 14.05
CA LEU A 226 0.54 -10.53 13.72
C LEU A 226 -0.45 -11.29 14.62
N PRO A 227 -1.08 -12.36 14.11
CA PRO A 227 -1.81 -13.33 14.94
C PRO A 227 -0.94 -13.84 16.10
N ASP A 228 -1.56 -14.11 17.27
CA ASP A 228 -0.85 -14.51 18.49
C ASP A 228 -0.02 -15.80 18.31
N ASP A 229 -0.37 -16.63 17.32
CA ASP A 229 0.33 -17.87 16.94
C ASP A 229 1.51 -17.65 15.97
N GLU A 230 1.72 -16.44 15.44
CA GLU A 230 2.71 -16.13 14.40
C GLU A 230 3.82 -15.14 14.85
N VAL A 231 3.76 -14.66 16.10
CA VAL A 231 4.66 -13.63 16.68
C VAL A 231 6.16 -14.01 16.64
N GLY A 232 6.50 -15.29 16.44
CA GLY A 232 7.88 -15.79 16.45
C GLY A 232 8.60 -15.78 15.09
N ALA A 233 7.94 -16.24 14.02
CA ALA A 233 8.59 -16.47 12.71
C ALA A 233 8.36 -15.31 11.72
N ASP A 234 7.22 -14.63 11.80
CA ASP A 234 6.81 -13.64 10.79
C ASP A 234 7.25 -12.20 11.12
N ALA A 235 7.59 -11.93 12.39
CA ALA A 235 8.26 -10.69 12.78
C ALA A 235 9.63 -10.51 12.10
N ILE A 236 10.24 -11.61 11.63
CA ILE A 236 11.49 -11.62 10.86
C ILE A 236 11.23 -11.38 9.36
N LEU A 237 10.03 -11.67 8.85
CA LEU A 237 9.67 -11.58 7.43
C LEU A 237 9.29 -10.17 6.98
N VAL A 238 8.79 -9.31 7.87
CA VAL A 238 8.13 -8.04 7.50
C VAL A 238 8.95 -6.81 7.89
N GLY A 239 9.99 -6.97 8.72
CA GLY A 239 10.69 -5.85 9.34
C GLY A 239 9.99 -5.34 10.60
N GLU A 240 10.58 -4.35 11.27
CA GLU A 240 10.08 -3.75 12.50
C GLU A 240 9.86 -2.24 12.30
N ALA A 241 8.65 -1.74 12.55
CA ALA A 241 8.39 -0.31 12.65
C ALA A 241 8.48 0.18 14.10
N LEU A 242 9.32 1.19 14.33
CA LEU A 242 9.50 1.85 15.62
C LEU A 242 9.11 3.32 15.53
N VAL A 243 8.24 3.76 16.43
CA VAL A 243 7.97 5.20 16.59
C VAL A 243 9.17 5.86 17.27
N THR A 244 9.65 6.98 16.73
CA THR A 244 10.89 7.64 17.21
C THR A 244 10.80 8.21 18.62
N SER A 245 9.59 8.39 19.16
CA SER A 245 9.33 8.91 20.51
C SER A 245 9.57 7.90 21.65
N GLY A 246 10.16 6.72 21.37
CA GLY A 246 10.58 5.72 22.36
C GLY A 246 9.46 4.80 22.90
N HIS A 247 8.19 5.24 22.86
CA HIS A 247 7.02 4.49 23.36
C HIS A 247 6.33 3.65 22.26
N HIS A 248 7.14 2.99 21.42
CA HIS A 248 6.71 2.33 20.18
C HIS A 248 5.62 1.26 20.38
N ARG A 249 5.79 0.34 21.36
CA ARG A 249 4.81 -0.74 21.58
C ARG A 249 3.42 -0.22 21.94
N GLU A 250 3.34 0.74 22.85
CA GLU A 250 2.07 1.34 23.27
C GLU A 250 1.45 2.18 22.16
N ALA A 251 2.26 2.95 21.43
CA ALA A 251 1.81 3.79 20.33
C ALA A 251 1.20 2.95 19.20
N VAL A 252 1.88 1.87 18.79
CA VAL A 252 1.39 1.00 17.71
C VAL A 252 0.26 0.11 18.20
N ALA A 253 0.25 -0.36 19.47
CA ALA A 253 -0.90 -1.07 20.01
C ALA A 253 -2.16 -0.19 20.07
N ALA A 254 -2.02 1.09 20.45
CA ALA A 254 -3.12 2.06 20.41
C ALA A 254 -3.60 2.32 18.97
N LEU A 255 -2.67 2.42 18.01
CA LEU A 255 -2.98 2.51 16.58
C LEU A 255 -3.69 1.26 16.08
N VAL A 256 -3.23 0.05 16.40
CA VAL A 256 -3.87 -1.21 16.00
C VAL A 256 -5.25 -1.34 16.63
N ALA A 257 -5.41 -0.93 17.90
CA ALA A 257 -6.72 -0.88 18.54
C ALA A 257 -7.65 0.14 17.88
N ALA A 258 -7.14 1.32 17.50
CA ALA A 258 -7.87 2.29 16.71
C ALA A 258 -8.23 1.71 15.33
N GLY A 259 -7.27 1.10 14.63
CA GLY A 259 -7.44 0.39 13.36
C GLY A 259 -8.50 -0.70 13.41
N ARG A 260 -8.53 -1.52 14.47
CA ARG A 260 -9.60 -2.50 14.70
C ARG A 260 -10.96 -1.84 14.91
N ARG A 261 -11.03 -0.65 15.53
CA ARG A 261 -12.27 0.14 15.63
C ARG A 261 -12.67 0.76 14.29
N LEU A 262 -11.71 1.14 13.45
CA LEU A 262 -11.92 1.62 12.08
C LEU A 262 -12.38 0.49 11.13
N ASN A 263 -11.90 -0.74 11.37
CA ASN A 263 -12.15 -1.94 10.58
C ASN A 263 -13.30 -2.84 11.10
N ALA A 264 -13.82 -2.57 12.30
CA ALA A 264 -15.02 -3.21 12.87
C ALA A 264 -16.23 -3.07 11.91
N PRO A 265 -17.31 -3.86 12.06
CA PRO A 265 -18.44 -3.81 11.13
C PRO A 265 -19.28 -2.53 11.33
N ARG A 266 -18.77 -1.37 10.86
CA ARG A 266 -19.45 -0.10 10.51
C ARG A 266 -18.39 0.97 10.10
N PRO A 267 -18.77 1.98 9.27
CA PRO A 267 -18.04 2.28 8.05
C PRO A 267 -17.12 3.48 8.20
N GLN A 268 -15.80 3.26 8.14
CA GLN A 268 -14.84 4.37 7.99
C GLN A 268 -14.11 4.42 6.65
N GLY A 269 -14.35 3.41 5.79
CA GLY A 269 -13.88 3.40 4.40
C GLY A 269 -15.00 2.98 3.45
N VAL A 270 -14.91 3.42 2.19
CA VAL A 270 -15.81 2.95 1.14
C VAL A 270 -15.28 1.61 0.63
N ARG A 271 -16.10 0.56 0.74
CA ARG A 271 -15.76 -0.77 0.20
C ARG A 271 -16.15 -0.88 -1.26
N PHE A 272 -15.29 -1.52 -2.04
CA PHE A 272 -15.53 -1.84 -3.44
C PHE A 272 -15.99 -3.29 -3.52
N PRO A 273 -17.25 -3.59 -3.88
CA PRO A 273 -17.53 -4.92 -4.39
C PRO A 273 -16.78 -5.06 -5.72
N ARG A 274 -15.82 -6.00 -5.75
CA ARG A 274 -15.17 -6.47 -6.96
C ARG A 274 -16.25 -7.10 -7.83
N LEU A 275 -16.62 -6.43 -8.92
CA LEU A 275 -17.59 -6.92 -9.89
C LEU A 275 -16.86 -7.11 -11.21
N PRO A 276 -17.15 -8.18 -11.96
CA PRO A 276 -16.40 -8.50 -13.16
C PRO A 276 -16.63 -7.43 -14.25
N GLY A 277 -15.63 -7.25 -15.10
CA GLY A 277 -15.71 -6.38 -16.28
C GLY A 277 -16.67 -6.88 -17.36
N SER A 278 -16.96 -8.19 -17.40
CA SER A 278 -17.93 -8.92 -18.23
C SER A 278 -18.07 -10.35 -17.67
N PRO A 279 -19.16 -11.10 -17.88
CA PRO A 279 -19.21 -12.51 -17.53
C PRO A 279 -18.37 -13.32 -18.53
N GLY A 280 -17.16 -13.72 -18.16
CA GLY A 280 -16.28 -14.50 -19.04
C GLY A 280 -15.20 -15.25 -18.27
N SER A 281 -15.36 -16.57 -18.20
CA SER A 281 -14.43 -17.65 -17.83
C SER A 281 -13.32 -17.34 -16.81
N ALA A 282 -13.50 -17.89 -15.61
CA ALA A 282 -12.46 -18.12 -14.62
C ALA A 282 -11.39 -19.08 -15.15
N PHE A 283 -10.13 -18.78 -14.88
CA PHE A 283 -9.08 -19.78 -14.71
C PHE A 283 -8.30 -19.47 -13.42
N PRO A 284 -7.83 -20.51 -12.71
CA PRO A 284 -7.48 -20.47 -11.30
C PRO A 284 -6.22 -19.67 -10.97
#